data_AF-A0A9E4HQ20-F1
#
_entry.id   AF-A0A9E4HQ20-F1
#
_cell.length_a   1.000
_cell.length_b   1.000
_cell.length_c   1.000
_cell.angle_alpha   90.00
_cell.angle_beta   90.00
_cell.angle_gamma   90.00
#
_symmetry.space_group_name_H-M   'P 1'
#
loop_
_entity.id
_entity.type
_entity.pdbx_description
1 polymer ?
#
loop_
_entity_poly.entity_id
_entity_poly.type
_entity_poly.pdbx_seq_one_letter_code
_entity_poly.pdbx_strand_id
1 'polypeptide(L)'
;MKRLLALVAVLVLIAAACGDDDEAPAPAAEGEDATAPAAPDEDEMMLDELNVAYFLEWPTANQVAQAEQTYDEALGMTVNWIPFASGGDMAQAMESGDIDISYSQGLTPFANFVTGGSDLLLVGVAVSYADADNCVANPDLGITAENASETLAGQSIYTPLGNVTHFKLLKMLEHLGVDISTVELIQSEGGPAAVAALDSGAVAMACAFGGAVNQMIANGGNLVMTGSEQEAIGIRVFDIIST
;
A
#
# COMPACT_ATOMS: atom_id res chain seq x y z
N MET A 1 5.46 -52.15 2.07
CA MET A 1 6.36 -52.41 3.23
C MET A 1 7.66 -51.66 3.00
N LYS A 2 8.19 -51.10 4.09
CA LYS A 2 9.16 -50.01 4.22
C LYS A 2 10.62 -50.45 3.97
N ARG A 3 11.45 -49.46 3.56
CA ARG A 3 12.94 -49.33 3.67
C ARG A 3 13.73 -50.07 2.57
N LEU A 4 14.79 -49.52 1.97
CA LEU A 4 15.95 -48.85 2.58
C LEU A 4 16.72 -48.01 1.52
N LEU A 5 17.21 -46.83 1.91
CA LEU A 5 18.08 -45.94 1.12
C LEU A 5 19.51 -46.51 1.02
N ALA A 6 20.18 -46.28 -0.12
CA ALA A 6 21.55 -46.69 -0.39
C ALA A 6 22.56 -45.55 -0.19
N LEU A 7 23.73 -45.94 0.33
CA LEU A 7 24.99 -45.21 0.49
C LEU A 7 25.43 -44.41 -0.75
N VAL A 8 26.18 -43.31 -0.54
CA VAL A 8 27.56 -43.18 -1.03
C VAL A 8 28.38 -42.33 -0.05
N ALA A 9 29.53 -42.86 0.39
CA ALA A 9 30.61 -42.14 1.05
C ALA A 9 31.91 -42.37 0.25
N VAL A 10 32.69 -41.31 0.00
CA VAL A 10 34.09 -41.33 -0.49
C VAL A 10 34.75 -40.09 0.13
N LEU A 11 35.51 -40.18 1.22
CA LEU A 11 36.94 -40.57 1.37
C LEU A 11 37.92 -39.61 0.69
N VAL A 12 38.80 -38.94 1.45
CA VAL A 12 40.27 -38.99 1.35
C VAL A 12 40.92 -38.25 2.55
N LEU A 13 41.85 -38.96 3.20
CA LEU A 13 42.81 -38.52 4.23
C LEU A 13 43.99 -37.75 3.60
N ILE A 14 44.66 -36.87 4.36
CA ILE A 14 46.11 -36.97 4.68
C ILE A 14 46.59 -35.87 5.65
N ALA A 15 47.62 -36.22 6.41
CA ALA A 15 48.13 -35.55 7.60
C ALA A 15 49.45 -34.77 7.39
N ALA A 16 49.64 -33.76 8.25
CA ALA A 16 50.86 -33.25 8.90
C ALA A 16 52.17 -32.98 8.12
N ALA A 17 52.70 -31.76 8.26
CA ALA A 17 54.07 -31.48 8.77
C ALA A 17 54.33 -29.95 8.90
N CYS A 18 55.01 -29.54 9.98
CA CYS A 18 55.56 -28.19 10.21
C CYS A 18 56.95 -28.05 9.56
N GLY A 19 57.33 -26.84 9.13
CA GLY A 19 58.68 -26.48 8.70
C GLY A 19 58.79 -24.99 8.36
N ASP A 20 59.81 -24.33 8.95
CA ASP A 20 60.16 -22.90 8.93
C ASP A 20 60.90 -22.45 7.63
N ASP A 21 61.10 -21.13 7.50
CA ASP A 21 61.95 -20.34 6.56
C ASP A 21 61.42 -19.85 5.18
N ASP A 22 61.04 -18.56 5.17
CA ASP A 22 61.30 -17.42 4.24
C ASP A 22 61.07 -17.43 2.69
N GLU A 23 60.56 -16.27 2.26
CA GLU A 23 60.44 -15.66 0.91
C GLU A 23 59.21 -16.01 0.00
N ALA A 24 58.41 -14.97 -0.30
CA ALA A 24 57.06 -14.98 -0.90
C ALA A 24 56.96 -15.40 -2.39
N PRO A 25 55.75 -15.80 -2.87
CA PRO A 25 54.92 -14.81 -3.57
C PRO A 25 53.39 -14.95 -3.44
N ALA A 26 52.73 -13.79 -3.62
CA ALA A 26 51.34 -13.52 -4.02
C ALA A 26 50.19 -13.92 -3.06
N PRO A 27 49.36 -12.97 -2.58
CA PRO A 27 48.19 -13.32 -1.78
C PRO A 27 47.13 -13.94 -2.70
N ALA A 28 46.91 -15.24 -2.52
CA ALA A 28 45.64 -15.86 -2.84
C ALA A 28 44.57 -15.30 -1.88
N ALA A 29 43.39 -15.02 -2.41
CA ALA A 29 42.25 -14.55 -1.66
C ALA A 29 41.96 -15.47 -0.45
N GLU A 30 42.19 -14.95 0.75
CA GLU A 30 41.64 -15.52 1.97
C GLU A 30 40.16 -15.15 2.01
N GLY A 31 39.30 -16.18 1.92
CA GLY A 31 37.91 -16.02 2.28
C GLY A 31 37.85 -15.65 3.75
N GLU A 32 37.33 -14.46 4.04
CA GLU A 32 36.86 -14.12 5.37
C GLU A 32 35.88 -15.20 5.80
N ASP A 33 36.18 -15.78 6.95
CA ASP A 33 35.32 -16.65 7.72
C ASP A 33 34.02 -15.86 7.98
N ALA A 34 33.03 -16.07 7.13
CA ALA A 34 31.70 -15.48 7.25
C ALA A 34 31.01 -16.17 8.43
N THR A 35 31.41 -15.77 9.63
CA THR A 35 30.65 -16.01 10.84
C THR A 35 29.27 -15.40 10.58
N ALA A 36 28.26 -16.24 10.38
CA ALA A 36 26.89 -15.77 10.28
C ALA A 36 26.59 -14.92 11.52
N PRO A 37 25.96 -13.74 11.37
CA PRO A 37 25.54 -12.98 12.54
C PRO A 37 24.65 -13.90 13.39
N ALA A 38 24.95 -13.94 14.68
CA ALA A 38 24.12 -14.66 15.64
C ALA A 38 22.67 -14.16 15.49
N ALA A 39 21.72 -15.09 15.48
CA ALA A 39 20.32 -14.74 15.60
C ALA A 39 20.16 -13.90 16.88
N PRO A 40 19.42 -12.77 16.85
CA PRO A 40 19.18 -11.99 18.06
C PRO A 40 18.50 -12.87 19.11
N ASP A 41 18.88 -12.68 20.38
CA ASP A 41 18.26 -13.37 21.50
C ASP A 41 16.74 -13.10 21.50
N GLU A 42 15.93 -14.14 21.72
CA GLU A 42 14.45 -14.08 21.65
C GLU A 42 13.82 -13.08 22.63
N ASP A 43 14.60 -12.58 23.60
CA ASP A 43 14.17 -11.59 24.61
C ASP A 43 14.29 -10.12 24.12
N GLU A 44 14.87 -9.81 22.96
CA GLU A 44 15.10 -8.43 22.50
C GLU A 44 13.96 -7.80 21.64
N MET A 45 12.89 -8.52 21.30
CA MET A 45 11.84 -8.01 20.38
C MET A 45 10.39 -8.14 20.87
N MET A 46 10.16 -8.35 22.17
CA MET A 46 8.79 -8.35 22.70
C MET A 46 8.38 -6.92 23.00
N LEU A 47 7.62 -6.29 22.10
CA LEU A 47 6.95 -5.03 22.38
C LEU A 47 6.07 -5.18 23.64
N ASP A 48 6.04 -4.17 24.51
CA ASP A 48 5.14 -4.19 25.69
C ASP A 48 3.67 -3.98 25.26
N GLU A 49 3.46 -3.17 24.21
CA GLU A 49 2.18 -2.89 23.57
C GLU A 49 2.40 -2.75 22.05
N LEU A 50 1.37 -3.08 21.26
CA LEU A 50 1.41 -2.99 19.80
C LEU A 50 0.50 -1.86 19.31
N ASN A 51 1.05 -0.84 18.64
CA ASN A 51 0.29 0.25 18.06
C ASN A 51 -0.06 -0.04 16.60
N VAL A 52 -1.35 -0.17 16.32
CA VAL A 52 -1.88 -0.51 14.99
C VAL A 52 -2.68 0.66 14.43
N ALA A 53 -2.19 1.27 13.35
CA ALA A 53 -2.97 2.23 12.60
C ALA A 53 -4.01 1.51 11.74
N TYR A 54 -5.20 2.08 11.61
CA TYR A 54 -6.21 1.60 10.67
C TYR A 54 -7.01 2.73 10.01
N PHE A 55 -7.53 2.44 8.81
CA PHE A 55 -8.39 3.37 8.08
C PHE A 55 -9.87 3.21 8.47
N LEU A 56 -10.53 4.35 8.74
CA LEU A 56 -11.90 4.36 9.31
C LEU A 56 -13.01 3.95 8.34
N GLU A 57 -12.86 4.21 7.03
CA GLU A 57 -13.96 4.05 6.06
C GLU A 57 -14.23 2.59 5.68
N TRP A 58 -13.30 1.66 5.98
CA TRP A 58 -13.44 0.26 5.62
C TRP A 58 -13.90 -0.59 6.81
N PRO A 59 -15.11 -1.18 6.77
CA PRO A 59 -15.51 -2.19 7.74
C PRO A 59 -14.87 -3.54 7.39
N THR A 60 -13.58 -3.69 7.65
CA THR A 60 -12.80 -4.92 7.38
C THR A 60 -12.86 -5.90 8.55
N ALA A 61 -12.61 -7.18 8.28
CA ALA A 61 -12.78 -8.25 9.26
C ALA A 61 -11.91 -8.11 10.53
N ASN A 62 -10.76 -7.43 10.44
CA ASN A 62 -9.91 -7.10 11.59
C ASN A 62 -10.66 -6.27 12.66
N GLN A 63 -11.68 -5.48 12.28
CA GLN A 63 -12.43 -4.68 13.24
C GLN A 63 -13.30 -5.53 14.18
N VAL A 64 -13.72 -6.73 13.76
CA VAL A 64 -14.39 -7.69 14.66
C VAL A 64 -13.40 -8.18 15.71
N ALA A 65 -12.21 -8.60 15.26
CA ALA A 65 -11.16 -9.07 16.15
C ALA A 65 -10.63 -7.97 17.09
N GLN A 66 -10.58 -6.72 16.63
CA GLN A 66 -10.36 -5.53 17.47
C GLN A 66 -11.47 -5.38 18.52
N ALA A 67 -12.75 -5.41 18.12
CA ALA A 67 -13.88 -5.22 19.03
C ALA A 67 -14.01 -6.34 20.08
N GLU A 68 -13.69 -7.57 19.68
CA GLU A 68 -13.69 -8.76 20.53
C GLU A 68 -12.36 -8.99 21.27
N GLN A 69 -11.35 -8.14 21.07
CA GLN A 69 -10.01 -8.22 21.68
C GLN A 69 -9.29 -9.56 21.44
N THR A 70 -9.60 -10.24 20.34
CA THR A 70 -9.00 -11.55 20.03
C THR A 70 -7.54 -11.44 19.61
N TYR A 71 -7.09 -10.28 19.12
CA TYR A 71 -5.68 -10.01 18.87
C TYR A 71 -4.89 -9.93 20.18
N ASP A 72 -5.40 -9.20 21.17
CA ASP A 72 -4.78 -9.06 22.49
C ASP A 72 -4.62 -10.42 23.16
N GLU A 73 -5.67 -11.25 23.13
CA GLU A 73 -5.63 -12.61 23.68
C GLU A 73 -4.62 -13.51 22.96
N ALA A 74 -4.54 -13.42 21.62
CA ALA A 74 -3.65 -14.26 20.83
C ALA A 74 -2.17 -13.84 20.94
N LEU A 75 -1.90 -12.54 21.05
CA LEU A 75 -0.55 -11.99 21.16
C LEU A 75 -0.05 -11.92 22.62
N GLY A 76 -0.96 -11.97 23.59
CA GLY A 76 -0.61 -11.86 25.01
C GLY A 76 -0.17 -10.45 25.42
N MET A 77 -0.53 -9.43 24.64
CA MET A 77 -0.18 -8.02 24.85
C MET A 77 -1.34 -7.11 24.44
N THR A 78 -1.32 -5.85 24.88
CA THR A 78 -2.32 -4.87 24.48
C THR A 78 -2.10 -4.42 23.03
N VAL A 79 -3.18 -4.41 22.24
CA VAL A 79 -3.18 -3.90 20.86
C VAL A 79 -3.93 -2.58 20.80
N ASN A 80 -3.19 -1.49 20.64
CA ASN A 80 -3.72 -0.13 20.55
C ASN A 80 -4.12 0.19 19.10
N TRP A 81 -5.42 0.17 18.82
CA TRP A 81 -5.95 0.51 17.49
C TRP A 81 -6.19 2.01 17.36
N ILE A 82 -5.44 2.66 16.46
CA ILE A 82 -5.44 4.11 16.29
C ILE A 82 -6.02 4.45 14.91
N PRO A 83 -7.12 5.22 14.83
CA PRO A 83 -7.73 5.56 13.55
C PRO A 83 -6.97 6.68 12.84
N PHE A 84 -6.80 6.54 11.52
CA PHE A 84 -6.22 7.58 10.65
C PHE A 84 -7.15 7.96 9.52
N ALA A 85 -7.00 9.21 9.05
CA ALA A 85 -7.80 9.78 7.98
C ALA A 85 -7.20 9.57 6.58
N SER A 86 -5.94 9.15 6.47
CA SER A 86 -5.29 8.88 5.19
C SER A 86 -4.10 7.92 5.32
N GLY A 87 -3.76 7.22 4.24
CA GLY A 87 -2.57 6.35 4.21
C GLY A 87 -1.25 7.12 4.29
N GLY A 88 -1.24 8.41 3.94
CA GLY A 88 -0.07 9.29 4.09
C GLY A 88 0.21 9.60 5.55
N ASP A 89 -0.82 9.91 6.33
CA ASP A 89 -0.68 10.15 7.77
C ASP A 89 -0.25 8.87 8.50
N MET A 90 -0.76 7.70 8.07
CA MET A 90 -0.31 6.40 8.58
C MET A 90 1.18 6.17 8.31
N ALA A 91 1.66 6.44 7.08
CA ALA A 91 3.08 6.29 6.75
C ALA A 91 3.97 7.22 7.58
N GLN A 92 3.54 8.47 7.77
CA GLN A 92 4.26 9.43 8.59
C GLN A 92 4.35 9.01 10.06
N ALA A 93 3.27 8.45 10.61
CA ALA A 93 3.25 7.96 11.98
C ALA A 93 4.10 6.69 12.19
N MET A 94 4.25 5.87 11.15
CA MET A 94 5.21 4.75 11.20
C MET A 94 6.65 5.26 11.17
N GLU A 95 6.97 6.23 10.31
CA GLU A 95 8.32 6.83 10.25
C GLU A 95 8.74 7.54 11.55
N SER A 96 7.78 8.07 12.32
CA SER A 96 8.06 8.64 13.65
C SER A 96 8.23 7.59 14.74
N GLY A 97 7.91 6.32 14.47
CA GLY A 97 7.87 5.25 15.45
C GLY A 97 6.64 5.28 16.36
N ASP A 98 5.60 6.03 16.00
CA ASP A 98 4.34 6.09 16.76
C ASP A 98 3.41 4.89 16.45
N ILE A 99 3.63 4.23 15.30
CA ILE A 99 2.83 3.10 14.81
C ILE A 99 3.77 1.96 14.40
N ASP A 100 3.48 0.75 14.88
CA ASP A 100 4.25 -0.46 14.56
C ASP A 100 3.68 -1.18 13.32
N ILE A 101 2.35 -1.17 13.15
CA ILE A 101 1.67 -1.81 12.03
C ILE A 101 0.65 -0.85 11.45
N SER A 102 0.70 -0.64 10.14
CA SER A 102 -0.39 -0.01 9.42
C SER A 102 -1.25 -1.05 8.73
N TYR A 103 -2.49 -1.21 9.21
CA TYR A 103 -3.49 -2.06 8.58
C TYR A 103 -4.37 -1.24 7.62
N SER A 104 -4.48 -1.70 6.38
CA SER A 104 -5.23 -1.01 5.32
C SER A 104 -4.64 0.34 4.93
N GLN A 105 -3.31 0.44 4.86
CA GLN A 105 -2.66 1.61 4.27
C GLN A 105 -2.75 1.56 2.75
N GLY A 106 -3.06 2.69 2.10
CA GLY A 106 -3.02 2.79 0.65
C GLY A 106 -1.64 2.45 0.08
N LEU A 107 -1.62 1.61 -0.96
CA LEU A 107 -0.36 1.24 -1.64
C LEU A 107 0.38 2.48 -2.18
N THR A 108 -0.34 3.45 -2.75
CA THR A 108 0.32 4.64 -3.32
C THR A 108 1.02 5.49 -2.25
N PRO A 109 0.38 5.83 -1.10
CA PRO A 109 1.09 6.44 0.03
C PRO A 109 2.33 5.65 0.48
N PHE A 110 2.20 4.33 0.68
CA PHE A 110 3.33 3.47 1.04
C PHE A 110 4.48 3.58 0.03
N ALA A 111 4.17 3.42 -1.26
CA ALA A 111 5.17 3.47 -2.34
C ALA A 111 5.88 4.83 -2.42
N ASN A 112 5.17 5.92 -2.16
CA ASN A 112 5.76 7.26 -2.13
C ASN A 112 6.80 7.39 -1.01
N PHE A 113 6.50 6.87 0.18
CA PHE A 113 7.43 6.89 1.32
C PHE A 113 8.65 6.02 1.07
N VAL A 114 8.46 4.76 0.65
CA VAL A 114 9.58 3.85 0.34
C VAL A 114 10.48 4.41 -0.77
N THR A 115 9.89 5.01 -1.81
CA THR A 115 10.67 5.70 -2.87
C THR A 115 11.42 6.93 -2.32
N GLY A 116 10.90 7.55 -1.26
CA GLY A 116 11.54 8.63 -0.51
C GLY A 116 12.67 8.18 0.42
N GLY A 117 12.92 6.88 0.57
CA GLY A 117 13.99 6.32 1.40
C GLY A 117 13.56 5.77 2.76
N SER A 118 12.26 5.72 3.02
CA SER A 118 11.67 5.03 4.17
C SER A 118 11.96 3.51 4.14
N ASP A 119 12.15 2.89 5.30
CA ASP A 119 12.45 1.46 5.46
C ASP A 119 11.20 0.60 5.73
N LEU A 120 10.01 1.13 5.44
CA LEU A 120 8.75 0.42 5.62
C LEU A 120 8.68 -0.83 4.74
N LEU A 121 8.17 -1.91 5.32
CA LEU A 121 8.03 -3.21 4.67
C LEU A 121 6.56 -3.53 4.42
N LEU A 122 6.27 -4.02 3.21
CA LEU A 122 4.96 -4.59 2.87
C LEU A 122 4.91 -6.04 3.33
N VAL A 123 3.98 -6.37 4.22
CA VAL A 123 3.80 -7.73 4.74
C VAL A 123 2.60 -8.46 4.13
N GLY A 124 1.63 -7.72 3.58
CA GLY A 124 0.51 -8.34 2.89
C GLY A 124 -0.46 -7.36 2.23
N VAL A 125 -1.48 -7.90 1.57
CA VAL A 125 -2.63 -7.16 1.04
C VAL A 125 -3.74 -7.21 2.09
N ALA A 126 -4.21 -6.04 2.54
CA ALA A 126 -5.30 -5.94 3.50
C ALA A 126 -6.66 -6.11 2.81
N VAL A 127 -6.86 -5.39 1.70
CA VAL A 127 -8.13 -5.38 0.95
C VAL A 127 -7.91 -4.91 -0.48
N SER A 128 -8.70 -5.45 -1.41
CA SER A 128 -8.84 -4.98 -2.79
C SER A 128 -10.26 -4.45 -2.98
N TYR A 129 -10.43 -3.27 -3.58
CA TYR A 129 -11.70 -2.54 -3.50
C TYR A 129 -12.05 -1.71 -4.74
N ALA A 130 -12.08 -2.32 -5.91
CA ALA A 130 -12.28 -1.60 -7.17
C ALA A 130 -13.53 -0.71 -7.27
N ASP A 131 -14.62 -0.96 -6.54
CA ASP A 131 -15.81 -0.09 -6.55
C ASP A 131 -15.89 0.88 -5.36
N ALA A 132 -15.09 0.67 -4.32
CA ALA A 132 -15.24 1.41 -3.06
C ALA A 132 -14.58 2.81 -3.11
N ASP A 133 -13.71 3.06 -4.08
CA ASP A 133 -13.21 4.38 -4.43
C ASP A 133 -13.52 4.69 -5.90
N ASN A 134 -13.84 5.94 -6.25
CA ASN A 134 -14.00 6.32 -7.64
C ASN A 134 -14.07 7.84 -7.82
N CYS A 135 -14.05 8.26 -9.08
CA CYS A 135 -14.29 9.63 -9.51
C CYS A 135 -15.67 9.74 -10.17
N VAL A 136 -16.51 10.62 -9.62
CA VAL A 136 -17.87 10.88 -10.10
C VAL A 136 -17.87 12.15 -10.92
N ALA A 137 -18.43 12.08 -12.13
CA ALA A 137 -18.55 13.22 -13.03
C ALA A 137 -19.79 14.05 -12.73
N ASN A 138 -19.67 15.35 -12.99
CA ASN A 138 -20.75 16.30 -12.85
C ASN A 138 -21.86 15.99 -13.88
N PRO A 139 -23.11 15.80 -13.44
CA PRO A 139 -24.20 15.42 -14.34
C PRO A 139 -24.52 16.46 -15.42
N ASP A 140 -24.25 17.75 -15.16
CA ASP A 140 -24.58 18.83 -16.09
C ASP A 140 -23.63 18.90 -17.29
N LEU A 141 -22.46 18.26 -17.20
CA LEU A 141 -21.45 18.26 -18.26
C LEU A 141 -21.58 17.07 -19.22
N GLY A 142 -22.41 16.06 -18.90
CA GLY A 142 -22.64 14.91 -19.78
C GLY A 142 -21.37 14.12 -20.13
N ILE A 143 -20.43 14.00 -19.18
CA ILE A 143 -19.15 13.32 -19.39
C ILE A 143 -19.37 11.80 -19.46
N THR A 144 -18.89 11.18 -20.53
CA THR A 144 -18.91 9.74 -20.78
C THR A 144 -17.53 9.25 -21.19
N ALA A 145 -17.32 7.93 -21.23
CA ALA A 145 -16.05 7.36 -21.68
C ALA A 145 -15.69 7.78 -23.11
N GLU A 146 -16.69 7.97 -23.98
CA GLU A 146 -16.50 8.34 -25.38
C GLU A 146 -16.10 9.80 -25.59
N ASN A 147 -16.49 10.70 -24.69
CA ASN A 147 -16.27 12.15 -24.86
C ASN A 147 -15.33 12.76 -23.79
N ALA A 148 -14.81 11.94 -22.86
CA ALA A 148 -14.03 12.41 -21.72
C ALA A 148 -12.81 13.23 -22.14
N SER A 149 -12.07 12.80 -23.18
CA SER A 149 -10.87 13.48 -23.67
C SER A 149 -11.13 14.93 -24.10
N GLU A 150 -12.28 15.19 -24.73
CA GLU A 150 -12.68 16.52 -25.17
C GLU A 150 -13.33 17.33 -24.03
N THR A 151 -14.17 16.69 -23.23
CA THR A 151 -15.03 17.36 -22.25
C THR A 151 -14.27 17.75 -20.98
N LEU A 152 -13.25 16.97 -20.61
CA LEU A 152 -12.40 17.24 -19.45
C LEU A 152 -11.24 18.19 -19.75
N ALA A 153 -10.95 18.47 -21.03
CA ALA A 153 -9.89 19.40 -21.38
C ALA A 153 -10.17 20.81 -20.82
N GLY A 154 -9.22 21.34 -20.05
CA GLY A 154 -9.34 22.64 -19.39
C GLY A 154 -10.21 22.64 -18.12
N GLN A 155 -10.75 21.48 -17.72
CA GLN A 155 -11.59 21.37 -16.52
C GLN A 155 -10.77 21.10 -15.26
N SER A 156 -11.39 21.36 -14.12
CA SER A 156 -10.83 21.02 -12.81
C SER A 156 -11.41 19.69 -12.30
N ILE A 157 -10.57 18.86 -11.69
CA ILE A 157 -10.93 17.59 -11.05
C ILE A 157 -10.46 17.61 -9.59
N TYR A 158 -11.39 17.39 -8.65
CA TYR A 158 -11.10 17.32 -7.23
C TYR A 158 -10.68 15.90 -6.83
N THR A 159 -9.48 15.68 -6.33
CA THR A 159 -8.96 14.33 -6.08
C THR A 159 -7.95 14.29 -4.93
N PRO A 160 -7.90 13.22 -4.11
CA PRO A 160 -6.90 13.09 -3.04
C PRO A 160 -5.52 12.79 -3.65
N LEU A 161 -4.70 13.82 -3.92
CA LEU A 161 -3.40 13.64 -4.57
C LEU A 161 -2.51 12.73 -3.71
N GLY A 162 -1.71 11.92 -4.40
CA GLY A 162 -0.84 10.92 -3.77
C GLY A 162 -1.54 9.68 -3.20
N ASN A 163 -2.88 9.61 -3.20
CA ASN A 163 -3.62 8.41 -2.78
C ASN A 163 -3.89 7.44 -3.95
N VAL A 164 -4.37 6.23 -3.62
CA VAL A 164 -4.72 5.22 -4.62
C VAL A 164 -5.79 5.69 -5.60
N THR A 165 -6.75 6.52 -5.16
CA THR A 165 -7.80 7.06 -6.04
C THR A 165 -7.23 8.06 -7.03
N HIS A 166 -6.19 8.81 -6.65
CA HIS A 166 -5.47 9.66 -7.59
C HIS A 166 -4.72 8.80 -8.62
N PHE A 167 -4.05 7.72 -8.22
CA PHE A 167 -3.46 6.76 -9.17
C PHE A 167 -4.53 6.20 -10.14
N LYS A 168 -5.68 5.81 -9.60
CA LYS A 168 -6.81 5.28 -10.37
C LYS A 168 -7.35 6.30 -11.37
N LEU A 169 -7.54 7.54 -10.94
CA LEU A 169 -7.90 8.67 -11.80
C LEU A 169 -6.90 8.80 -12.96
N LEU A 170 -5.60 8.88 -12.66
CA LEU A 170 -4.57 9.04 -13.69
C LEU A 170 -4.60 7.91 -14.72
N LYS A 171 -4.80 6.67 -14.28
CA LYS A 171 -4.89 5.50 -15.17
C LYS A 171 -6.17 5.49 -16.00
N MET A 172 -7.29 5.92 -15.41
CA MET A 172 -8.55 6.11 -16.13
C MET A 172 -8.40 7.19 -17.20
N LEU A 173 -7.84 8.37 -16.87
CA LEU A 173 -7.61 9.47 -17.80
C LEU A 173 -6.67 9.06 -18.94
N GLU A 174 -5.59 8.32 -18.64
CA GLU A 174 -4.69 7.74 -19.63
C GLU A 174 -5.44 6.82 -20.60
N HIS A 175 -6.27 5.92 -20.07
CA HIS A 175 -7.08 5.00 -20.89
C HIS A 175 -8.08 5.72 -21.79
N LEU A 176 -8.72 6.78 -21.27
CA LEU A 176 -9.70 7.59 -21.99
C LEU A 176 -9.07 8.61 -22.95
N GLY A 177 -7.73 8.68 -23.01
CA GLY A 177 -7.01 9.60 -23.88
C GLY A 177 -7.13 11.07 -23.46
N VAL A 178 -7.41 11.35 -22.19
CA VAL A 178 -7.44 12.71 -21.64
C VAL A 178 -6.01 13.19 -21.44
N ASP A 179 -5.66 14.34 -22.02
CA ASP A 179 -4.35 14.96 -21.78
C ASP A 179 -4.32 15.57 -20.38
N ILE A 180 -3.61 14.92 -19.47
CA ILE A 180 -3.49 15.34 -18.06
C ILE A 180 -2.92 16.74 -17.90
N SER A 181 -2.13 17.23 -18.87
CA SER A 181 -1.58 18.60 -18.82
C SER A 181 -2.64 19.68 -19.03
N THR A 182 -3.82 19.30 -19.52
CA THR A 182 -4.95 20.20 -19.76
C THR A 182 -5.94 20.23 -18.61
N VAL A 183 -5.83 19.33 -17.64
CA VAL A 183 -6.74 19.21 -16.50
C VAL A 183 -6.09 19.84 -15.26
N GLU A 184 -6.86 20.61 -14.50
CA GLU A 184 -6.42 21.09 -13.20
C GLU A 184 -6.79 20.08 -12.11
N LEU A 185 -5.80 19.45 -11.48
CA LEU A 185 -6.04 18.57 -10.34
C LEU A 185 -6.02 19.38 -9.04
N ILE A 186 -7.13 19.36 -8.31
CA ILE A 186 -7.30 20.05 -7.04
C ILE A 186 -7.22 19.04 -5.90
N GLN A 187 -6.41 19.33 -4.88
CA GLN A 187 -6.28 18.47 -3.70
C GLN A 187 -7.61 18.34 -2.96
N SER A 188 -8.00 17.09 -2.67
CA SER A 188 -9.14 16.80 -1.82
C SER A 188 -8.85 17.00 -0.34
N GLU A 189 -9.79 17.63 0.37
CA GLU A 189 -9.82 17.77 1.83
C GLU A 189 -10.70 16.70 2.50
N GLY A 190 -11.15 15.70 1.73
CA GLY A 190 -11.95 14.58 2.21
C GLY A 190 -13.30 14.43 1.52
N GLY A 191 -14.02 13.36 1.88
CA GLY A 191 -15.28 12.97 1.26
C GLY A 191 -16.35 14.07 1.22
N PRO A 192 -16.67 14.74 2.34
CA PRO A 192 -17.67 15.82 2.36
C PRO A 192 -17.30 17.01 1.46
N ALA A 193 -16.02 17.36 1.38
CA ALA A 193 -15.53 18.43 0.51
C ALA A 193 -15.62 18.03 -0.97
N ALA A 194 -15.35 16.77 -1.31
CA ALA A 194 -15.51 16.24 -2.66
C ALA A 194 -16.98 16.29 -3.13
N VAL A 195 -17.92 15.89 -2.27
CA VAL A 195 -19.37 16.00 -2.54
C VAL A 195 -19.75 17.46 -2.81
N ALA A 196 -19.35 18.38 -1.93
CA ALA A 196 -19.68 19.81 -2.08
C ALA A 196 -19.06 20.43 -3.34
N ALA A 197 -17.83 20.06 -3.69
CA ALA A 197 -17.16 20.53 -4.89
C ALA A 197 -17.91 20.09 -6.16
N LEU A 198 -18.40 18.84 -6.20
CA LEU A 198 -19.19 18.33 -7.32
C LEU A 198 -20.58 18.98 -7.38
N ASP A 199 -21.30 18.99 -6.26
CA ASP A 199 -22.68 19.49 -6.16
C ASP A 199 -22.79 20.99 -6.51
N SER A 200 -21.75 21.77 -6.19
CA SER A 200 -21.70 23.19 -6.53
C SER A 200 -21.34 23.46 -8.00
N GLY A 201 -20.94 22.44 -8.74
CA GLY A 201 -20.41 22.56 -10.10
C GLY A 201 -19.04 23.24 -10.17
N ALA A 202 -18.31 23.31 -9.05
CA ALA A 202 -16.97 23.90 -9.01
C ALA A 202 -15.92 23.05 -9.77
N VAL A 203 -16.19 21.75 -9.92
CA VAL A 203 -15.32 20.81 -10.64
C VAL A 203 -16.13 19.94 -11.60
N ALA A 204 -15.47 19.47 -12.66
CA ALA A 204 -16.07 18.56 -13.63
C ALA A 204 -16.15 17.12 -13.13
N MET A 205 -15.22 16.73 -12.25
CA MET A 205 -15.23 15.45 -11.57
C MET A 205 -14.72 15.60 -10.14
N ALA A 206 -15.20 14.75 -9.24
CA ALA A 206 -14.70 14.66 -7.87
C ALA A 206 -14.47 13.20 -7.49
N CYS A 207 -13.32 12.93 -6.89
CA CYS A 207 -12.86 11.61 -6.49
C CYS A 207 -12.90 11.47 -4.98
N ALA A 208 -13.43 10.34 -4.50
CA ALA A 208 -13.54 10.04 -3.08
C ALA A 208 -13.56 8.53 -2.84
N PHE A 209 -13.76 8.17 -1.57
CA PHE A 209 -13.90 6.81 -1.07
C PHE A 209 -15.26 6.64 -0.40
N GLY A 210 -15.72 5.39 -0.30
CA GLY A 210 -16.83 4.98 0.55
C GLY A 210 -18.12 5.80 0.35
N GLY A 211 -18.66 6.31 1.46
CA GLY A 211 -19.96 7.00 1.48
C GLY A 211 -20.05 8.22 0.56
N ALA A 212 -18.95 8.94 0.36
CA ALA A 212 -18.93 10.14 -0.47
C ALA A 212 -19.17 9.83 -1.96
N VAL A 213 -18.61 8.72 -2.47
CA VAL A 213 -18.85 8.26 -3.84
C VAL A 213 -20.34 7.94 -4.03
N ASN A 214 -20.91 7.19 -3.08
CA ASN A 214 -22.33 6.83 -3.09
C ASN A 214 -23.23 8.08 -3.07
N GLN A 215 -22.87 9.08 -2.26
CA GLN A 215 -23.62 10.33 -2.18
C GLN A 215 -23.58 11.12 -3.49
N MET A 216 -22.40 11.26 -4.12
CA MET A 216 -22.27 11.97 -5.40
C MET A 216 -23.09 11.29 -6.51
N ILE A 217 -23.11 9.96 -6.54
CA ILE A 217 -23.95 9.20 -7.48
C ILE A 217 -25.44 9.41 -7.17
N ALA A 218 -25.83 9.36 -5.90
CA ALA A 218 -27.20 9.60 -5.48
C ALA A 218 -27.69 11.03 -5.81
N ASN A 219 -26.79 12.00 -5.84
CA ASN A 219 -27.05 13.38 -6.26
C ASN A 219 -27.15 13.54 -7.79
N GLY A 220 -27.00 12.45 -8.56
CA GLY A 220 -27.17 12.43 -10.00
C GLY A 220 -25.87 12.35 -10.80
N GLY A 221 -24.71 12.45 -10.15
CA GLY A 221 -23.43 12.25 -10.81
C GLY A 221 -23.28 10.84 -11.38
N ASN A 222 -22.41 10.69 -12.38
CA ASN A 222 -22.19 9.41 -13.05
C ASN A 222 -20.73 8.95 -12.95
N LEU A 223 -20.54 7.64 -12.93
CA LEU A 223 -19.23 7.04 -13.12
C LEU A 223 -18.91 7.06 -14.62
N VAL A 224 -17.75 7.63 -14.98
CA VAL A 224 -17.24 7.57 -16.36
C VAL A 224 -16.76 6.14 -16.68
N MET A 225 -16.23 5.45 -15.67
CA MET A 225 -15.94 4.01 -15.70
C MET A 225 -16.27 3.39 -14.33
N THR A 226 -16.97 2.26 -14.34
CA THR A 226 -17.22 1.42 -13.15
C THR A 226 -15.93 0.75 -12.68
N GLY A 227 -15.87 0.27 -11.43
CA GLY A 227 -14.70 -0.45 -10.94
C GLY A 227 -14.42 -1.72 -11.75
N SER A 228 -15.46 -2.46 -12.14
CA SER A 228 -15.34 -3.63 -13.01
C SER A 228 -14.74 -3.32 -14.39
N GLU A 229 -15.12 -2.19 -15.01
CA GLU A 229 -14.54 -1.76 -16.30
C GLU A 229 -13.07 -1.37 -16.14
N GLN A 230 -12.72 -0.72 -15.03
CA GLN A 230 -11.34 -0.36 -14.71
C GLN A 230 -10.47 -1.61 -14.45
N GLU A 231 -10.99 -2.61 -13.75
CA GLU A 231 -10.29 -3.90 -13.56
C GLU A 231 -10.08 -4.64 -14.88
N ALA A 232 -11.05 -4.59 -15.79
CA ALA A 232 -10.98 -5.25 -17.09
C ALA A 232 -9.83 -4.71 -17.96
N ILE A 233 -9.44 -3.45 -17.76
CA ILE A 233 -8.28 -2.82 -18.43
C ILE A 233 -7.00 -2.88 -17.59
N GLY A 234 -7.03 -3.60 -16.46
CA GLY A 234 -5.87 -3.86 -15.62
C GLY A 234 -5.61 -2.86 -14.49
N ILE A 235 -6.52 -1.89 -14.26
CA ILE A 235 -6.44 -0.99 -13.12
C ILE A 235 -6.92 -1.73 -11.87
N ARG A 236 -6.00 -1.99 -10.94
CA ARG A 236 -6.31 -2.62 -9.65
C ARG A 236 -5.77 -1.75 -8.53
N VAL A 237 -6.56 -1.61 -7.47
CA VAL A 237 -6.19 -0.88 -6.27
C VAL A 237 -6.35 -1.77 -5.06
N PHE A 238 -5.40 -1.67 -4.15
CA PHE A 238 -5.36 -2.44 -2.92
C PHE A 238 -4.76 -1.59 -1.82
N ASP A 239 -5.27 -1.80 -0.63
CA ASP A 239 -4.59 -1.43 0.59
C ASP A 239 -3.75 -2.59 1.08
N ILE A 240 -2.70 -2.25 1.80
CA ILE A 240 -1.71 -3.18 2.29
C ILE A 240 -1.69 -3.21 3.81
N ILE A 241 -0.96 -4.18 4.32
CA ILE A 241 -0.47 -4.20 5.69
C ILE A 241 1.03 -3.93 5.59
N SER A 242 1.50 -2.97 6.37
CA SER A 242 2.92 -2.58 6.44
C SER A 242 3.42 -2.53 7.87
N THR A 243 4.73 -2.72 8.02
CA THR A 243 5.52 -2.63 9.27
C THR A 243 6.72 -1.73 9.06
#